data_AF-A0A6A9SZ74-F1
#
_entry.id   AF-A0A6A9SZ74-F1
#
_cell.length_a   1.000
_cell.length_b   1.000
_cell.length_c   1.000
_cell.angle_alpha   90.00
_cell.angle_beta   90.00
_cell.angle_gamma   90.00
#
_symmetry.space_group_name_H-M   'P 1'
#
loop_
_entity.id
_entity.type
_entity.pdbx_description
1 polymer ?
#
loop_
_entity_poly.entity_id
_entity_poly.type
_entity_poly.pdbx_seq_one_letter_code
_entity_poly.pdbx_strand_id
1 'polypeptide(L)'
;MTEIGFVGAGAASAAATYVLSETVPDAEITVLEKSRGVCGRAATRRHGELTYDYGANYLKDDDPRVVELLTETVDDEGMVDTEGPVYTFDEDGSVSEGRDADDHKWSYRAGLTQIAKRLFGETDATIHHGTRAETLHRDGDQWRVTDTDGGEWGPFDVLVLNPPAPQTAELLADAAWESDIRAELQSAVEAVPYRTIWTAVLHYEFELDRPYYGLVNTDKEHDIGWISREECKPGHVPEGETLLIVQANHEWSVDHYDGDPAENVAELAASAAEIIGDDRLADPDWTDHQGWRYALPEDGVRMGALESAEDEGLYCVGDWVPGEGRLHAALKNGLETGERLSYRL
;
A
#
# COMPACT_ATOMS: atom_id res chain seq x y z
N MET A 1 -25.80 18.63 -0.83
CA MET A 1 -24.93 17.67 -1.51
C MET A 1 -23.53 18.13 -1.22
N THR A 2 -22.78 17.32 -0.50
CA THR A 2 -21.43 17.65 -0.04
C THR A 2 -20.46 17.06 -1.04
N GLU A 3 -19.65 17.90 -1.66
CA GLU A 3 -18.68 17.49 -2.68
C GLU A 3 -17.37 17.08 -1.99
N ILE A 4 -16.97 15.81 -2.08
CA ILE A 4 -15.77 15.30 -1.43
C ILE A 4 -14.79 14.79 -2.49
N GLY A 5 -13.63 15.42 -2.56
CA GLY A 5 -12.54 15.01 -3.43
C GLY A 5 -11.53 14.12 -2.68
N PHE A 6 -11.05 13.07 -3.33
CA PHE A 6 -9.93 12.26 -2.87
C PHE A 6 -8.80 12.30 -3.90
N VAL A 7 -7.57 12.48 -3.44
CA VAL A 7 -6.36 12.29 -4.25
C VAL A 7 -5.69 10.98 -3.82
N GLY A 8 -5.67 10.00 -4.71
CA GLY A 8 -5.17 8.65 -4.46
C GLY A 8 -6.28 7.68 -4.04
N ALA A 9 -6.34 6.52 -4.72
CA ALA A 9 -7.28 5.43 -4.45
C ALA A 9 -6.62 4.28 -3.66
N GLY A 10 -5.79 4.62 -2.68
CA GLY A 10 -5.18 3.64 -1.77
C GLY A 10 -6.18 3.05 -0.78
N ALA A 11 -5.73 2.08 0.02
CA ALA A 11 -6.57 1.38 1.00
C ALA A 11 -7.24 2.33 2.01
N ALA A 12 -6.52 3.36 2.48
CA ALA A 12 -7.08 4.33 3.42
C ALA A 12 -8.20 5.18 2.77
N SER A 13 -8.02 5.65 1.53
CA SER A 13 -9.10 6.32 0.79
C SER A 13 -10.31 5.41 0.56
N ALA A 14 -10.08 4.13 0.24
CA ALA A 14 -11.17 3.17 0.05
C ALA A 14 -12.00 3.00 1.33
N ALA A 15 -11.33 2.83 2.47
CA ALA A 15 -11.99 2.73 3.77
C ALA A 15 -12.73 4.03 4.17
N ALA A 16 -12.11 5.20 3.98
CA ALA A 16 -12.75 6.48 4.25
C ALA A 16 -13.97 6.72 3.35
N THR A 17 -13.86 6.39 2.06
CA THR A 17 -14.94 6.52 1.08
C THR A 17 -16.12 5.62 1.44
N TYR A 18 -15.85 4.38 1.85
CA TYR A 18 -16.87 3.46 2.35
C TYR A 18 -17.65 4.07 3.52
N VAL A 19 -16.94 4.54 4.56
CA VAL A 19 -17.58 5.17 5.73
C VAL A 19 -18.42 6.38 5.35
N LEU A 20 -17.88 7.28 4.52
CA LEU A 20 -18.59 8.50 4.13
C LEU A 20 -19.84 8.21 3.31
N SER A 21 -19.78 7.22 2.41
CA SER A 21 -20.93 6.81 1.59
C SER A 21 -22.06 6.25 2.46
N GLU A 22 -21.73 5.50 3.51
CA GLU A 22 -22.70 4.93 4.45
C GLU A 22 -23.29 5.97 5.42
N THR A 23 -22.51 6.99 5.78
CA THR A 23 -22.85 7.89 6.90
C THR A 23 -23.27 9.30 6.48
N VAL A 24 -23.00 9.71 5.24
CA VAL A 24 -23.31 11.04 4.71
C VAL A 24 -24.27 10.92 3.52
N PRO A 25 -25.60 10.95 3.73
CA PRO A 25 -26.60 10.58 2.71
C PRO A 25 -26.59 11.39 1.41
N ASP A 26 -26.01 12.59 1.41
CA ASP A 26 -25.95 13.49 0.25
C ASP A 26 -24.49 13.78 -0.17
N ALA A 27 -23.53 12.90 0.13
CA ALA A 27 -22.15 13.06 -0.33
C ALA A 27 -21.98 12.63 -1.79
N GLU A 28 -21.36 13.47 -2.62
CA GLU A 28 -20.82 13.08 -3.93
C GLU A 28 -19.30 12.95 -3.81
N ILE A 29 -18.78 11.75 -4.05
CA ILE A 29 -17.37 11.42 -3.84
C ILE A 29 -16.67 11.21 -5.18
N THR A 30 -15.64 12.00 -5.43
CA THR A 30 -14.75 11.90 -6.61
C THR A 30 -13.35 11.49 -6.17
N VAL A 31 -12.82 10.41 -6.74
CA VAL A 31 -11.47 9.90 -6.42
C VAL A 31 -10.56 10.01 -7.64
N LEU A 32 -9.44 10.73 -7.51
CA LEU A 32 -8.44 10.90 -8.57
C LEU A 32 -7.26 9.96 -8.32
N GLU A 33 -7.02 9.00 -9.22
CA GLU A 33 -5.94 8.03 -9.10
C GLU A 33 -5.03 8.06 -10.33
N LYS A 34 -3.73 8.35 -10.11
CA LYS A 34 -2.73 8.42 -11.18
C LYS A 34 -2.49 7.07 -11.88
N SER A 35 -2.78 5.97 -11.20
CA SER A 35 -2.54 4.60 -11.68
C SER A 35 -3.78 4.04 -12.38
N ARG A 36 -3.61 2.88 -13.05
CA ARG A 36 -4.70 2.19 -13.76
C ARG A 36 -5.59 1.33 -12.84
N GLY A 37 -5.27 1.25 -11.56
CA GLY A 37 -5.95 0.42 -10.57
C GLY A 37 -5.90 1.06 -9.19
N VAL A 38 -6.51 0.39 -8.21
CA VAL A 38 -6.70 0.88 -6.83
C VAL A 38 -5.86 0.10 -5.83
N CYS A 39 -5.95 0.49 -4.56
CA CYS A 39 -5.28 -0.08 -3.37
C CYS A 39 -3.81 0.34 -3.18
N GLY A 40 -3.20 1.01 -4.17
CA GLY A 40 -1.87 1.58 -4.04
C GLY A 40 -0.79 0.50 -3.81
N ARG A 41 -0.17 0.47 -2.63
CA ARG A 41 0.91 -0.47 -2.28
C ARG A 41 0.44 -1.89 -1.96
N ALA A 42 -0.85 -2.10 -1.68
CA ALA A 42 -1.46 -3.43 -1.67
C ALA A 42 -1.80 -3.85 -3.12
N ALA A 43 -0.76 -3.92 -3.94
CA ALA A 43 -0.87 -4.13 -5.37
C ALA A 43 -0.74 -5.61 -5.74
N THR A 44 -1.57 -6.01 -6.70
CA THR A 44 -1.59 -7.36 -7.26
C THR A 44 -1.40 -7.28 -8.77
N ARG A 45 -0.54 -8.14 -9.32
CA ARG A 45 -0.40 -8.37 -10.77
C ARG A 45 -0.79 -9.81 -11.12
N ARG A 46 -0.90 -10.06 -12.43
CA ARG A 46 -1.20 -11.37 -12.99
C ARG A 46 -0.32 -11.65 -14.20
N HIS A 47 0.10 -12.90 -14.34
CA HIS A 47 0.81 -13.39 -15.52
C HIS A 47 0.34 -14.81 -15.84
N GLY A 48 -0.44 -14.99 -16.91
CA GLY A 48 -1.09 -16.28 -17.18
C GLY A 48 -2.03 -16.67 -16.04
N GLU A 49 -1.78 -17.83 -15.42
CA GLU A 49 -2.52 -18.34 -14.25
C GLU A 49 -1.96 -17.83 -12.91
N LEU A 50 -0.82 -17.13 -12.93
CA LEU A 50 -0.17 -16.57 -11.75
C LEU A 50 -0.89 -15.30 -11.27
N THR A 51 -1.13 -15.21 -9.97
CA THR A 51 -1.55 -14.01 -9.25
C THR A 51 -0.55 -13.75 -8.13
N TYR A 52 -0.06 -12.52 -8.00
CA TYR A 52 0.97 -12.22 -7.01
C TYR A 52 0.86 -10.82 -6.42
N ASP A 53 1.04 -10.74 -5.11
CA ASP A 53 1.10 -9.47 -4.37
C ASP A 53 2.57 -9.03 -4.21
N TYR A 54 2.96 -7.99 -4.94
CA TYR A 54 4.37 -7.55 -5.07
C TYR A 54 4.69 -6.29 -4.25
N GLY A 55 3.76 -5.84 -3.40
CA GLY A 55 3.93 -4.73 -2.48
C GLY A 55 3.70 -5.20 -1.05
N ALA A 56 2.55 -4.87 -0.46
CA ALA A 56 2.13 -5.52 0.78
C ALA A 56 1.92 -7.03 0.53
N ASN A 57 2.35 -7.88 1.47
CA ASN A 57 2.33 -9.34 1.26
C ASN A 57 1.04 -9.99 1.76
N TYR A 58 0.41 -9.45 2.81
CA TYR A 58 -0.84 -9.94 3.39
C TYR A 58 -1.46 -8.87 4.29
N LEU A 59 -2.74 -9.06 4.62
CA LEU A 59 -3.42 -8.33 5.68
C LEU A 59 -3.37 -9.16 6.97
N LYS A 60 -2.94 -8.53 8.07
CA LYS A 60 -3.05 -9.11 9.42
C LYS A 60 -4.39 -8.77 10.06
N ASP A 61 -4.81 -9.61 10.99
CA ASP A 61 -5.97 -9.45 11.87
C ASP A 61 -5.71 -8.58 13.12
N ASP A 62 -4.70 -7.72 13.06
CA ASP A 62 -4.27 -6.87 14.19
C ASP A 62 -5.29 -5.78 14.61
N ASP A 63 -6.26 -5.45 13.75
CA ASP A 63 -7.31 -4.48 14.05
C ASP A 63 -8.72 -5.08 13.92
N PRO A 64 -9.45 -5.26 15.03
CA PRO A 64 -10.78 -5.89 15.02
C PRO A 64 -11.80 -5.20 14.12
N ARG A 65 -11.69 -3.88 13.94
CA ARG A 65 -12.64 -3.13 13.09
C ARG A 65 -12.36 -3.39 11.61
N VAL A 66 -11.09 -3.48 11.24
CA VAL A 66 -10.68 -3.84 9.89
C VAL A 66 -11.06 -5.28 9.59
N VAL A 67 -10.90 -6.18 10.56
CA VAL A 67 -11.36 -7.57 10.48
C VAL A 67 -12.86 -7.62 10.21
N GLU A 68 -13.69 -7.06 11.10
CA GLU A 68 -15.16 -7.05 10.97
C GLU A 68 -15.61 -6.46 9.63
N LEU A 69 -14.99 -5.37 9.18
CA LEU A 69 -15.28 -4.77 7.88
C LEU A 69 -15.07 -5.77 6.75
N LEU A 70 -13.94 -6.46 6.73
CA LEU A 70 -13.52 -7.30 5.59
C LEU A 70 -14.06 -8.73 5.63
N THR A 71 -14.46 -9.22 6.80
CA THR A 71 -14.95 -10.60 6.96
C THR A 71 -16.45 -10.69 7.22
N GLU A 72 -17.09 -9.62 7.70
CA GLU A 72 -18.51 -9.64 8.06
C GLU A 72 -19.35 -8.61 7.30
N THR A 73 -18.74 -7.50 6.86
CA THR A 73 -19.48 -6.36 6.29
C THR A 73 -19.42 -6.32 4.77
N VAL A 74 -18.22 -6.31 4.18
CA VAL A 74 -18.06 -6.43 2.73
C VAL A 74 -17.96 -7.89 2.31
N ASP A 75 -18.33 -8.18 1.06
CA ASP A 75 -18.25 -9.54 0.52
C ASP A 75 -16.85 -10.13 0.66
N ASP A 76 -16.75 -11.26 1.35
CA ASP A 76 -15.51 -12.00 1.62
C ASP A 76 -15.23 -13.09 0.56
N GLU A 77 -16.04 -13.17 -0.52
CA GLU A 77 -15.89 -14.20 -1.54
C GLU A 77 -14.45 -14.25 -2.08
N GLY A 78 -13.84 -15.44 -1.99
CA GLY A 78 -12.47 -15.65 -2.48
C GLY A 78 -11.39 -15.07 -1.58
N MET A 79 -11.71 -14.59 -0.37
CA MET A 79 -10.71 -14.39 0.68
C MET A 79 -10.04 -15.74 1.01
N VAL A 80 -8.74 -15.70 1.24
CA VAL A 80 -7.91 -16.86 1.56
C VAL A 80 -6.97 -16.49 2.69
N ASP A 81 -6.64 -17.48 3.53
CA ASP A 81 -5.59 -17.35 4.52
C ASP A 81 -4.30 -17.98 3.98
N THR A 82 -3.19 -17.30 4.18
CA THR A 82 -1.89 -17.76 3.69
C THR A 82 -1.38 -18.90 4.56
N GLU A 83 -1.07 -20.03 3.93
CA GLU A 83 -0.66 -21.25 4.61
C GLU A 83 0.81 -21.20 5.02
N GLY A 84 1.10 -21.60 6.27
CA GLY A 84 2.45 -21.72 6.78
C GLY A 84 2.96 -20.51 7.60
N PRO A 85 3.97 -20.73 8.46
CA PRO A 85 4.53 -19.70 9.32
C PRO A 85 5.49 -18.75 8.58
N VAL A 86 5.83 -17.65 9.25
CA VAL A 86 6.94 -16.78 8.84
C VAL A 86 8.16 -17.15 9.67
N TYR A 87 9.23 -17.56 9.01
CA TYR A 87 10.54 -17.82 9.62
C TYR A 87 11.44 -16.58 9.54
N THR A 88 12.56 -16.59 10.25
CA THR A 88 13.51 -15.48 10.30
C THR A 88 14.87 -15.89 9.76
N PHE A 89 15.65 -14.94 9.26
CA PHE A 89 17.07 -15.13 8.95
C PHE A 89 17.91 -13.94 9.42
N ASP A 90 19.18 -14.20 9.72
CA ASP A 90 20.16 -13.21 10.20
C ASP A 90 21.02 -12.64 9.06
N GLU A 91 21.99 -11.78 9.40
CA GLU A 91 22.95 -11.18 8.46
C GLU A 91 23.70 -12.20 7.59
N ASP A 92 23.92 -13.42 8.09
CA ASP A 92 24.62 -14.51 7.39
C ASP A 92 23.67 -15.36 6.52
N GLY A 93 22.36 -15.04 6.50
CA GLY A 93 21.35 -15.81 5.79
C GLY A 93 20.89 -17.08 6.52
N SER A 94 21.23 -17.25 7.80
CA SER A 94 20.89 -18.46 8.57
C SER A 94 19.41 -18.49 8.96
N VAL A 95 18.64 -19.38 8.35
CA VAL A 95 17.20 -19.51 8.60
C VAL A 95 16.89 -20.22 9.94
N SER A 96 15.95 -19.65 10.70
CA SER A 96 15.43 -20.17 11.96
C SER A 96 13.92 -19.98 12.07
N GLU A 97 13.26 -20.76 12.92
CA GLU A 97 11.83 -20.60 13.19
C GLU A 97 11.55 -19.20 13.75
N GLY A 98 10.54 -18.53 13.19
CA GLY A 98 10.07 -17.26 13.70
C GLY A 98 9.21 -17.41 14.95
N ARG A 99 8.49 -16.35 15.31
CA ARG A 99 7.52 -16.42 16.40
C ARG A 99 6.35 -17.30 15.97
N ASP A 100 5.96 -18.22 16.83
CA ASP A 100 4.71 -18.95 16.70
C ASP A 100 3.56 -17.97 16.93
N ALA A 101 2.92 -17.56 15.85
CA ALA A 101 1.80 -16.63 15.85
C ALA A 101 0.70 -17.26 15.02
N ASP A 102 -0.41 -17.61 15.68
CA ASP A 102 -1.66 -18.08 15.07
C ASP A 102 -2.41 -16.92 14.35
N ASP A 103 -1.71 -15.82 14.04
CA ASP A 103 -2.26 -14.64 13.38
C ASP A 103 -2.65 -14.97 11.94
N HIS A 104 -3.80 -14.47 11.53
CA HIS A 104 -4.26 -14.59 10.15
C HIS A 104 -3.36 -13.77 9.19
N LYS A 105 -3.14 -14.33 8.00
CA LYS A 105 -2.39 -13.68 6.90
C LYS A 105 -3.29 -13.67 5.67
N TRP A 106 -4.32 -12.83 5.70
CA TRP A 106 -5.32 -12.82 4.65
C TRP A 106 -4.81 -12.20 3.35
N SER A 107 -5.28 -12.77 2.25
CA SER A 107 -5.32 -12.17 0.93
C SER A 107 -6.64 -12.58 0.25
N TYR A 108 -6.76 -12.36 -1.04
CA TYR A 108 -7.82 -12.94 -1.87
C TYR A 108 -7.18 -13.79 -2.96
N ARG A 109 -7.88 -14.80 -3.50
CA ARG A 109 -7.41 -15.54 -4.69
C ARG A 109 -7.06 -14.63 -5.88
N ALA A 110 -7.66 -13.44 -5.90
CA ALA A 110 -7.44 -12.39 -6.89
C ALA A 110 -6.52 -11.25 -6.39
N GLY A 111 -5.78 -11.51 -5.31
CA GLY A 111 -4.81 -10.69 -4.57
C GLY A 111 -5.38 -9.54 -3.74
N LEU A 112 -4.51 -8.89 -2.97
CA LEU A 112 -4.87 -7.85 -2.00
C LEU A 112 -5.54 -6.61 -2.62
N THR A 113 -5.35 -6.36 -3.92
CA THR A 113 -6.05 -5.27 -4.62
C THR A 113 -7.58 -5.38 -4.48
N GLN A 114 -8.11 -6.58 -4.23
CA GLN A 114 -9.54 -6.80 -3.98
C GLN A 114 -10.07 -6.00 -2.80
N ILE A 115 -9.27 -5.71 -1.78
CA ILE A 115 -9.71 -4.94 -0.61
C ILE A 115 -10.28 -3.57 -1.03
N ALA A 116 -9.51 -2.78 -1.78
CA ALA A 116 -10.00 -1.49 -2.25
C ALA A 116 -11.11 -1.64 -3.30
N LYS A 117 -11.04 -2.65 -4.17
CA LYS A 117 -12.10 -2.87 -5.18
C LYS A 117 -13.45 -3.16 -4.55
N ARG A 118 -13.47 -3.96 -3.48
CA ARG A 118 -14.67 -4.31 -2.72
C ARG A 118 -15.19 -3.09 -1.98
N LEU A 119 -14.34 -2.41 -1.23
CA LEU A 119 -14.73 -1.19 -0.49
C LEU A 119 -15.29 -0.10 -1.41
N PHE A 120 -14.65 0.18 -2.55
CA PHE A 120 -15.20 1.12 -3.52
C PHE A 120 -16.46 0.57 -4.23
N GLY A 121 -16.55 -0.75 -4.43
CA GLY A 121 -17.70 -1.40 -5.06
C GLY A 121 -18.98 -1.33 -4.24
N GLU A 122 -18.87 -1.14 -2.92
CA GLU A 122 -20.00 -0.86 -2.03
C GLU A 122 -20.44 0.62 -2.05
N THR A 123 -19.87 1.45 -2.92
CA THR A 123 -20.14 2.90 -2.97
C THR A 123 -20.51 3.38 -4.37
N ASP A 124 -21.16 4.54 -4.44
CA ASP A 124 -21.41 5.26 -5.70
C ASP A 124 -20.26 6.22 -6.07
N ALA A 125 -19.10 6.11 -5.43
CA ALA A 125 -17.95 6.99 -5.67
C ALA A 125 -17.44 6.86 -7.11
N THR A 126 -17.15 8.00 -7.75
CA THR A 126 -16.59 8.03 -9.11
C THR A 126 -15.08 8.06 -9.06
N ILE A 127 -14.43 7.01 -9.61
CA ILE A 127 -12.97 6.90 -9.63
C ILE A 127 -12.42 7.24 -11.03
N HIS A 128 -11.56 8.24 -11.09
CA HIS A 128 -10.85 8.68 -12.29
C HIS A 128 -9.42 8.13 -12.30
N HIS A 129 -9.22 7.06 -13.05
CA HIS A 129 -7.90 6.46 -13.27
C HIS A 129 -7.06 7.23 -14.29
N GLY A 130 -5.74 7.16 -14.15
CA GLY A 130 -4.81 7.90 -15.01
C GLY A 130 -4.78 9.40 -14.74
N THR A 131 -5.39 9.85 -13.64
CA THR A 131 -5.50 11.27 -13.27
C THR A 131 -4.51 11.59 -12.17
N ARG A 132 -3.35 12.14 -12.53
CA ARG A 132 -2.34 12.58 -11.56
C ARG A 132 -2.62 14.02 -11.14
N ALA A 133 -3.03 14.22 -9.90
CA ALA A 133 -3.09 15.55 -9.29
C ALA A 133 -1.71 16.24 -9.35
N GLU A 134 -1.71 17.52 -9.73
CA GLU A 134 -0.51 18.36 -9.85
C GLU A 134 -0.58 19.57 -8.92
N THR A 135 -1.70 20.30 -8.91
CA THR A 135 -1.84 21.50 -8.08
C THR A 135 -3.15 21.48 -7.30
N LEU A 136 -3.05 21.72 -5.99
CA LEU A 136 -4.20 21.94 -5.12
C LEU A 136 -4.51 23.44 -5.09
N HIS A 137 -5.79 23.80 -5.24
CA HIS A 137 -6.25 25.19 -5.17
C HIS A 137 -7.28 25.32 -4.05
N ARG A 138 -7.23 26.43 -3.31
CA ARG A 138 -8.28 26.79 -2.37
C ARG A 138 -8.86 28.16 -2.72
N ASP A 139 -10.13 28.16 -3.13
CA ASP A 139 -10.89 29.36 -3.49
C ASP A 139 -11.98 29.61 -2.44
N GLY A 140 -11.68 30.48 -1.46
CA GLY A 140 -12.56 30.65 -0.30
C GLY A 140 -12.57 29.39 0.57
N ASP A 141 -13.73 28.76 0.70
CA ASP A 141 -13.92 27.54 1.50
C ASP A 141 -13.93 26.26 0.65
N GLN A 142 -13.68 26.36 -0.66
CA GLN A 142 -13.74 25.22 -1.57
C GLN A 142 -12.36 24.88 -2.15
N TRP A 143 -12.16 23.58 -2.36
CA TRP A 143 -10.97 23.00 -2.96
C TRP A 143 -11.19 22.71 -4.44
N ARG A 144 -10.12 22.84 -5.24
CA ARG A 144 -10.05 22.29 -6.59
C ARG A 144 -8.70 21.61 -6.79
N VAL A 145 -8.65 20.66 -7.72
CA VAL A 145 -7.42 19.99 -8.11
C VAL A 145 -7.22 20.17 -9.61
N THR A 146 -6.02 20.61 -10.00
CA THR A 146 -5.57 20.55 -11.40
C THR A 146 -4.71 19.31 -11.57
N ASP A 147 -5.01 18.49 -12.58
CA ASP A 147 -4.19 17.33 -12.95
C ASP A 147 -3.08 17.70 -13.94
N THR A 148 -2.13 16.79 -14.16
CA THR A 148 -0.98 17.00 -15.06
C THR A 148 -1.34 17.15 -16.53
N ASP A 149 -2.56 16.80 -16.94
CA ASP A 149 -3.08 17.00 -18.30
C ASP A 149 -3.82 18.33 -18.43
N GLY A 150 -3.90 19.12 -17.34
CA GLY A 150 -4.60 20.40 -17.26
C GLY A 150 -6.10 20.29 -17.01
N GLY A 151 -6.60 19.10 -16.61
CA GLY A 151 -7.98 18.90 -16.18
C GLY A 151 -8.23 19.51 -14.80
N GLU A 152 -9.38 20.17 -14.63
CA GLU A 152 -9.82 20.74 -13.36
C GLU A 152 -10.90 19.87 -12.72
N TRP A 153 -10.75 19.62 -11.41
CA TRP A 153 -11.64 18.78 -10.61
C TRP A 153 -12.18 19.55 -9.40
N GLY A 154 -13.46 19.37 -9.11
CA GLY A 154 -14.19 20.10 -8.07
C GLY A 154 -15.19 21.12 -8.63
N PRO A 155 -15.66 22.10 -7.83
CA PRO A 155 -15.22 22.39 -6.47
C PRO A 155 -15.60 21.30 -5.47
N PHE A 156 -14.73 21.06 -4.50
CA PHE A 156 -14.98 20.17 -3.37
C PHE A 156 -15.13 20.99 -2.09
N ASP A 157 -16.08 20.63 -1.23
CA ASP A 157 -16.18 21.18 0.11
C ASP A 157 -15.07 20.62 1.01
N VAL A 158 -14.65 19.37 0.74
CA VAL A 158 -13.58 18.68 1.46
C VAL A 158 -12.65 17.97 0.50
N LEU A 159 -11.35 18.04 0.74
CA LEU A 159 -10.32 17.34 -0.01
C LEU A 159 -9.53 16.40 0.90
N VAL A 160 -9.40 15.13 0.50
CA VAL A 160 -8.68 14.09 1.25
C VAL A 160 -7.46 13.63 0.45
N LEU A 161 -6.28 13.69 1.05
CA LEU A 161 -5.02 13.28 0.44
C LEU A 161 -4.57 11.91 0.96
N ASN A 162 -4.41 10.95 0.06
CA ASN A 162 -3.84 9.62 0.31
C ASN A 162 -2.53 9.26 -0.42
N PRO A 163 -1.81 10.17 -1.13
CA PRO A 163 -0.45 9.85 -1.54
C PRO A 163 0.46 9.57 -0.32
N PRO A 164 1.57 8.82 -0.51
CA PRO A 164 2.65 8.77 0.47
C PRO A 164 3.11 10.17 0.90
N ALA A 165 3.57 10.31 2.13
CA ALA A 165 3.92 11.62 2.72
C ALA A 165 4.83 12.46 1.82
N PRO A 166 5.91 11.94 1.19
CA PRO A 166 6.74 12.75 0.31
C PRO A 166 6.00 13.32 -0.91
N GLN A 167 5.05 12.56 -1.49
CA GLN A 167 4.22 13.04 -2.61
C GLN A 167 3.17 14.05 -2.14
N THR A 168 2.62 13.85 -0.95
CA THR A 168 1.71 14.81 -0.32
C THR A 168 2.42 16.12 -0.01
N ALA A 169 3.65 16.08 0.50
CA ALA A 169 4.46 17.27 0.75
C ALA A 169 4.78 18.05 -0.54
N GLU A 170 5.06 17.36 -1.65
CA GLU A 170 5.24 17.97 -2.98
C GLU A 170 3.97 18.71 -3.43
N LEU A 171 2.79 18.06 -3.35
CA LEU A 171 1.50 18.69 -3.67
C LEU A 171 1.22 19.92 -2.80
N LEU A 172 1.60 19.89 -1.52
CA LEU A 172 1.42 21.01 -0.60
C LEU A 172 2.39 22.15 -0.84
N ALA A 173 3.63 21.85 -1.27
CA ALA A 173 4.62 22.86 -1.61
C ALA A 173 4.18 23.68 -2.84
N ASP A 174 3.59 23.02 -3.82
CA ASP A 174 3.12 23.63 -5.07
C ASP A 174 1.66 24.10 -5.01
N ALA A 175 0.96 23.88 -3.89
CA ALA A 175 -0.45 24.24 -3.74
C ALA A 175 -0.68 25.76 -3.83
N ALA A 176 -1.64 26.17 -4.65
CA ALA A 176 -2.22 27.51 -4.69
C ALA A 176 -3.23 27.69 -3.54
N TRP A 177 -2.71 27.66 -2.32
CA TRP A 177 -3.46 27.78 -1.07
C TRP A 177 -2.78 28.78 -0.14
N GLU A 178 -3.35 29.99 -0.03
CA GLU A 178 -2.81 31.08 0.78
C GLU A 178 -3.28 30.96 2.24
N SER A 179 -2.67 30.05 3.00
CA SER A 179 -2.87 29.89 4.45
C SER A 179 -1.53 29.72 5.19
N ASP A 180 -1.45 30.27 6.40
CA ASP A 180 -0.32 30.09 7.30
C ASP A 180 -0.11 28.61 7.66
N ILE A 181 -1.19 27.80 7.64
CA ILE A 181 -1.16 26.36 7.96
C ILE A 181 -0.46 25.56 6.85
N ARG A 182 -0.50 26.00 5.59
CA ARG A 182 0.08 25.26 4.45
C ARG A 182 1.55 24.90 4.68
N ALA A 183 2.35 25.88 5.09
CA ALA A 183 3.79 25.69 5.30
C ALA A 183 4.07 24.76 6.49
N GLU A 184 3.31 24.89 7.58
CA GLU A 184 3.46 24.01 8.74
C GLU A 184 3.08 22.56 8.41
N LEU A 185 1.97 22.37 7.68
CA LEU A 185 1.53 21.07 7.21
C LEU A 185 2.55 20.45 6.26
N GLN A 186 3.00 21.18 5.24
CA GLN A 186 4.02 20.72 4.29
C GLN A 186 5.27 20.25 5.03
N SER A 187 5.79 21.04 5.97
CA SER A 187 7.00 20.69 6.73
C SER A 187 6.77 19.52 7.69
N ALA A 188 5.57 19.36 8.25
CA ALA A 188 5.25 18.20 9.10
C ALA A 188 5.19 16.90 8.28
N VAL A 189 4.58 16.96 7.09
CA VAL A 189 4.40 15.82 6.18
C VAL A 189 5.74 15.42 5.54
N GLU A 190 6.55 16.39 5.12
CA GLU A 190 7.89 16.14 4.54
C GLU A 190 8.84 15.46 5.53
N ALA A 191 8.69 15.74 6.82
CA ALA A 191 9.54 15.17 7.87
C ALA A 191 9.29 13.68 8.13
N VAL A 192 8.25 13.07 7.55
CA VAL A 192 7.94 11.66 7.75
C VAL A 192 8.95 10.78 7.00
N PRO A 193 9.78 10.00 7.70
CA PRO A 193 10.79 9.16 7.08
C PRO A 193 10.13 8.00 6.31
N TYR A 194 10.71 7.65 5.16
CA TYR A 194 10.23 6.57 4.30
C TYR A 194 11.38 5.68 3.83
N ARG A 195 11.14 4.37 3.87
CA ARG A 195 12.02 3.38 3.22
C ARG A 195 11.65 3.23 1.75
N THR A 196 12.67 3.22 0.91
CA THR A 196 12.64 2.70 -0.45
C THR A 196 12.81 1.19 -0.43
N ILE A 197 12.02 0.43 -1.19
CA ILE A 197 12.11 -1.03 -1.30
C ILE A 197 12.07 -1.44 -2.76
N TRP A 198 12.97 -2.34 -3.17
CA TRP A 198 12.96 -2.96 -4.48
C TRP A 198 12.43 -4.40 -4.36
N THR A 199 11.56 -4.80 -5.28
CA THR A 199 10.94 -6.14 -5.28
C THR A 199 11.26 -6.87 -6.56
N ALA A 200 11.84 -8.06 -6.44
CA ALA A 200 11.94 -9.06 -7.50
C ALA A 200 10.78 -10.05 -7.37
N VAL A 201 10.24 -10.47 -8.51
CA VAL A 201 9.27 -11.56 -8.63
C VAL A 201 9.95 -12.66 -9.45
N LEU A 202 10.06 -13.86 -8.89
CA LEU A 202 10.86 -14.94 -9.46
C LEU A 202 10.01 -16.21 -9.58
N HIS A 203 9.76 -16.69 -10.79
CA HIS A 203 8.96 -17.90 -11.03
C HIS A 203 9.83 -19.10 -11.39
N TYR A 204 9.33 -20.28 -11.02
CA TYR A 204 9.96 -21.57 -11.25
C TYR A 204 8.91 -22.64 -11.60
N GLU A 205 9.16 -23.41 -12.67
CA GLU A 205 8.37 -24.59 -13.08
C GLU A 205 8.53 -25.83 -12.14
N PHE A 206 8.85 -25.62 -10.86
CA PHE A 206 8.99 -26.70 -9.88
C PHE A 206 8.54 -26.27 -8.48
N GLU A 207 8.15 -27.26 -7.67
CA GLU A 207 7.73 -27.06 -6.29
C GLU A 207 8.93 -26.89 -5.35
N LEU A 208 8.83 -25.91 -4.45
CA LEU A 208 9.76 -25.68 -3.35
C LEU A 208 9.22 -26.28 -2.03
N ASP A 209 9.79 -27.40 -1.57
CA ASP A 209 9.42 -28.02 -0.30
C ASP A 209 10.09 -27.32 0.89
N ARG A 210 9.36 -26.37 1.51
CA ARG A 210 9.80 -25.61 2.69
C ARG A 210 8.69 -25.51 3.74
N PRO A 211 9.02 -25.53 5.04
CA PRO A 211 8.03 -25.53 6.13
C PRO A 211 7.50 -24.13 6.48
N TYR A 212 7.74 -23.13 5.63
CA TYR A 212 7.37 -21.73 5.87
C TYR A 212 6.73 -21.11 4.62
N TYR A 213 5.90 -20.11 4.86
CA TYR A 213 5.38 -19.19 3.85
C TYR A 213 6.44 -18.17 3.43
N GLY A 214 7.11 -17.58 4.41
CA GLY A 214 8.03 -16.48 4.17
C GLY A 214 9.17 -16.41 5.18
N LEU A 215 10.16 -15.60 4.82
CA LEU A 215 11.38 -15.33 5.56
C LEU A 215 11.48 -13.82 5.76
N VAL A 216 11.76 -13.39 6.99
CA VAL A 216 11.98 -11.99 7.32
C VAL A 216 13.35 -11.80 7.97
N ASN A 217 14.11 -10.81 7.50
CA ASN A 217 15.33 -10.40 8.16
C ASN A 217 15.00 -9.42 9.29
N THR A 218 15.20 -9.84 10.54
CA THR A 218 14.73 -9.08 11.70
C THR A 218 15.71 -8.03 12.21
N ASP A 219 17.00 -8.21 11.96
CA ASP A 219 18.07 -7.27 12.34
C ASP A 219 18.26 -6.15 11.30
N LYS A 220 17.76 -6.34 10.06
CA LYS A 220 17.91 -5.44 8.92
C LYS A 220 19.36 -5.31 8.42
N GLU A 221 20.20 -6.29 8.73
CA GLU A 221 21.63 -6.27 8.39
C GLU A 221 21.94 -7.01 7.08
N HIS A 222 20.96 -7.69 6.47
CA HIS A 222 21.09 -8.33 5.15
C HIS A 222 20.54 -7.43 4.03
N ASP A 223 21.04 -7.57 2.79
CA ASP A 223 20.49 -6.88 1.61
C ASP A 223 19.03 -7.25 1.27
N ILE A 224 18.51 -8.37 1.79
CA ILE A 224 17.12 -8.81 1.61
C ILE A 224 16.40 -8.61 2.94
N GLY A 225 15.26 -7.92 2.88
CA GLY A 225 14.39 -7.74 4.04
C GLY A 225 13.32 -8.81 4.17
N TRP A 226 12.84 -9.34 3.04
CA TRP A 226 11.71 -10.27 3.00
C TRP A 226 11.75 -11.20 1.78
N ILE A 227 11.37 -12.46 1.99
CA ILE A 227 11.07 -13.42 0.93
C ILE A 227 9.72 -14.07 1.24
N SER A 228 8.80 -14.16 0.29
CA SER A 228 7.58 -14.96 0.44
C SER A 228 7.27 -15.83 -0.77
N ARG A 229 6.53 -16.91 -0.52
CA ARG A 229 6.08 -17.89 -1.50
C ARG A 229 4.61 -17.65 -1.83
N GLU A 230 4.30 -17.21 -3.05
CA GLU A 230 2.91 -16.93 -3.43
C GLU A 230 2.09 -18.22 -3.58
N GLU A 231 2.70 -19.39 -3.81
CA GLU A 231 1.97 -20.66 -3.85
C GLU A 231 1.34 -21.04 -2.51
N CYS A 232 1.82 -20.47 -1.40
CA CYS A 232 1.20 -20.62 -0.07
C CYS A 232 -0.10 -19.82 0.08
N LYS A 233 -0.46 -18.98 -0.90
CA LYS A 233 -1.75 -18.31 -0.97
C LYS A 233 -2.65 -19.11 -1.90
N PRO A 234 -3.69 -19.79 -1.38
CA PRO A 234 -4.51 -20.67 -2.19
C PRO A 234 -5.04 -20.00 -3.47
N GLY A 235 -4.70 -20.58 -4.63
CA GLY A 235 -5.14 -20.10 -5.95
C GLY A 235 -4.26 -19.04 -6.62
N HIS A 236 -3.13 -18.66 -6.02
CA HIS A 236 -2.18 -17.70 -6.62
C HIS A 236 -1.26 -18.32 -7.66
N VAL A 237 -0.80 -19.56 -7.42
CA VAL A 237 0.18 -20.26 -8.27
C VAL A 237 -0.34 -21.66 -8.57
N PRO A 238 -0.21 -22.18 -9.81
CA PRO A 238 -0.54 -23.56 -10.14
C PRO A 238 0.20 -24.60 -9.28
N GLU A 239 -0.41 -25.78 -9.12
CA GLU A 239 0.21 -26.89 -8.37
C GLU A 239 1.49 -27.35 -9.06
N GLY A 240 2.57 -27.49 -8.28
CA GLY A 240 3.88 -27.94 -8.77
C GLY A 240 4.81 -26.81 -9.25
N GLU A 241 4.40 -25.55 -9.13
CA GLU A 241 5.17 -24.35 -9.47
C GLU A 241 5.45 -23.51 -8.21
N THR A 242 6.47 -22.66 -8.25
CA THR A 242 6.83 -21.73 -7.16
C THR A 242 6.97 -20.33 -7.71
N LEU A 243 6.48 -19.33 -6.95
CA LEU A 243 6.70 -17.92 -7.26
C LEU A 243 7.12 -17.18 -6.00
N LEU A 244 8.35 -16.67 -6.02
CA LEU A 244 8.93 -15.92 -4.92
C LEU A 244 8.75 -14.41 -5.10
N ILE A 245 8.36 -13.74 -4.03
CA ILE A 245 8.46 -12.28 -3.87
C ILE A 245 9.67 -12.01 -2.98
N VAL A 246 10.71 -11.43 -3.56
CA VAL A 246 11.96 -11.07 -2.86
C VAL A 246 12.02 -9.56 -2.75
N GLN A 247 12.01 -9.03 -1.53
CA GLN A 247 12.08 -7.60 -1.27
C GLN A 247 13.40 -7.26 -0.59
N ALA A 248 14.17 -6.39 -1.25
CA ALA A 248 15.42 -5.87 -0.75
C ALA A 248 15.20 -4.96 0.47
N ASN A 249 16.22 -4.82 1.30
CA ASN A 249 16.26 -3.81 2.36
C ASN A 249 16.49 -2.40 1.78
N HIS A 250 16.35 -1.39 2.64
CA HIS A 250 16.33 0.02 2.23
C HIS A 250 17.62 0.46 1.56
N GLU A 251 18.74 0.15 2.19
CA GLU A 251 20.09 0.55 1.81
C GLU A 251 20.40 0.01 0.40
N TRP A 252 20.24 -1.30 0.20
CA TRP A 252 20.39 -1.94 -1.10
C TRP A 252 19.45 -1.32 -2.15
N SER A 253 18.18 -1.10 -1.78
CA SER A 253 17.17 -0.55 -2.70
C SER A 253 17.47 0.88 -3.14
N VAL A 254 18.08 1.71 -2.29
CA VAL A 254 18.49 3.07 -2.64
C VAL A 254 19.68 3.05 -3.58
N ASP A 255 20.69 2.24 -3.26
CA ASP A 255 21.92 2.16 -4.04
C ASP A 255 21.68 1.60 -5.46
N HIS A 256 20.70 0.72 -5.62
CA HIS A 256 20.37 0.06 -6.89
C HIS A 256 19.11 0.60 -7.58
N TYR A 257 18.46 1.65 -7.05
CA TYR A 257 17.12 2.06 -7.51
C TYR A 257 17.03 2.39 -9.01
N ASP A 258 18.04 3.10 -9.52
CA ASP A 258 18.13 3.52 -10.93
C ASP A 258 19.02 2.58 -11.78
N GLY A 259 19.41 1.43 -11.23
CA GLY A 259 20.19 0.38 -11.91
C GLY A 259 19.40 -0.38 -12.98
N ASP A 260 20.07 -1.28 -13.72
CA ASP A 260 19.39 -2.15 -14.69
C ASP A 260 18.51 -3.17 -13.93
N PRO A 261 17.18 -3.18 -14.14
CA PRO A 261 16.32 -4.13 -13.47
C PRO A 261 16.71 -5.59 -13.68
N ALA A 262 17.28 -5.95 -14.83
CA ALA A 262 17.71 -7.32 -15.08
C ALA A 262 18.90 -7.73 -14.19
N GLU A 263 19.83 -6.82 -13.93
CA GLU A 263 20.96 -7.03 -13.01
C GLU A 263 20.46 -7.13 -11.57
N ASN A 264 19.58 -6.22 -11.16
CA ASN A 264 18.95 -6.23 -9.83
C ASN A 264 18.17 -7.53 -9.56
N VAL A 265 17.37 -8.00 -10.53
CA VAL A 265 16.65 -9.29 -10.41
C VAL A 265 17.65 -10.44 -10.22
N ALA A 266 18.71 -10.50 -11.03
CA ALA A 266 19.68 -11.59 -10.98
C ALA A 266 20.43 -11.63 -9.64
N GLU A 267 20.80 -10.46 -9.10
CA GLU A 267 21.44 -10.35 -7.79
C GLU A 267 20.51 -10.81 -6.65
N LEU A 268 19.25 -10.36 -6.66
CA LEU A 268 18.28 -10.77 -5.64
C LEU A 268 17.89 -12.25 -5.75
N ALA A 269 17.86 -12.82 -6.96
CA ALA A 269 17.66 -14.25 -7.16
C ALA A 269 18.81 -15.07 -6.59
N ALA A 270 20.06 -14.66 -6.83
CA ALA A 270 21.24 -15.31 -6.26
C ALA A 270 21.23 -15.26 -4.72
N SER A 271 20.98 -14.09 -4.14
CA SER A 271 20.90 -13.93 -2.68
C SER A 271 19.74 -14.73 -2.07
N ALA A 272 18.58 -14.79 -2.72
CA ALA A 272 17.46 -15.62 -2.27
C ALA A 272 17.80 -17.12 -2.33
N ALA A 273 18.52 -17.57 -3.36
CA ALA A 273 18.98 -18.95 -3.49
C ALA A 273 19.94 -19.34 -2.35
N GLU A 274 20.85 -18.45 -1.96
CA GLU A 274 21.78 -18.63 -0.85
C GLU A 274 21.03 -18.75 0.50
N ILE A 275 20.12 -17.82 0.81
CA ILE A 275 19.33 -17.82 2.05
C ILE A 275 18.46 -19.09 2.15
N ILE A 276 17.78 -19.45 1.07
CA ILE A 276 16.89 -20.63 1.06
C ILE A 276 17.72 -21.93 1.05
N GLY A 277 18.95 -21.89 0.56
CA GLY A 277 19.84 -23.05 0.41
C GLY A 277 19.36 -23.96 -0.72
N ASP A 278 19.07 -23.39 -1.90
CA ASP A 278 18.72 -24.11 -3.13
C ASP A 278 19.22 -23.36 -4.38
N ASP A 279 20.35 -23.81 -4.93
CA ASP A 279 21.02 -23.17 -6.09
C ASP A 279 20.12 -23.09 -7.34
N ARG A 280 19.06 -23.90 -7.44
CA ARG A 280 18.11 -23.83 -8.56
C ARG A 280 17.36 -22.50 -8.62
N LEU A 281 17.24 -21.81 -7.48
CA LEU A 281 16.56 -20.53 -7.37
C LEU A 281 17.36 -19.35 -7.95
N ALA A 282 18.61 -19.57 -8.37
CA ALA A 282 19.39 -18.54 -9.04
C ALA A 282 19.00 -18.34 -10.52
N ASP A 283 18.17 -19.23 -11.10
CA ASP A 283 17.81 -19.24 -12.53
C ASP A 283 16.28 -19.35 -12.73
N PRO A 284 15.51 -18.27 -12.46
CA PRO A 284 14.06 -18.25 -12.69
C PRO A 284 13.70 -18.30 -14.18
N ASP A 285 12.65 -19.05 -14.56
CA ASP A 285 12.19 -19.13 -15.96
C ASP A 285 11.42 -17.87 -16.40
N TRP A 286 10.86 -17.13 -15.43
CA TRP A 286 10.21 -15.85 -15.65
C TRP A 286 10.40 -14.90 -14.46
N THR A 287 10.49 -13.60 -14.77
CA THR A 287 10.71 -12.56 -13.77
C THR A 287 9.86 -11.31 -14.01
N ASP A 288 9.52 -10.61 -12.93
CA ASP A 288 8.95 -9.26 -12.90
C ASP A 288 9.60 -8.47 -11.76
N HIS A 289 9.38 -7.16 -11.71
CA HIS A 289 9.93 -6.31 -10.66
C HIS A 289 9.11 -5.06 -10.37
N GLN A 290 9.40 -4.45 -9.23
CA GLN A 290 8.90 -3.13 -8.85
C GLN A 290 9.86 -2.40 -7.92
N GLY A 291 10.16 -1.14 -8.25
CA GLY A 291 10.79 -0.19 -7.32
C GLY A 291 9.75 0.64 -6.57
N TRP A 292 9.67 0.50 -5.26
CA TRP A 292 8.81 1.28 -4.37
C TRP A 292 9.61 2.39 -3.68
N ARG A 293 9.68 3.59 -4.28
CA ARG A 293 10.42 4.73 -3.70
C ARG A 293 9.87 5.16 -2.33
N TYR A 294 8.57 5.01 -2.13
CA TYR A 294 7.88 5.36 -0.90
C TYR A 294 7.15 4.14 -0.37
N ALA A 295 7.91 3.12 0.06
CA ALA A 295 7.36 1.81 0.40
C ALA A 295 6.74 1.79 1.80
N LEU A 296 7.50 2.19 2.82
CA LEU A 296 7.12 2.06 4.23
C LEU A 296 7.48 3.32 5.00
N PRO A 297 6.55 3.97 5.73
CA PRO A 297 6.90 4.98 6.71
C PRO A 297 7.64 4.35 7.89
N GLU A 298 8.57 5.09 8.51
CA GLU A 298 9.28 4.64 9.72
C GLU A 298 8.85 5.39 10.99
N ASP A 299 8.08 6.46 10.85
CA ASP A 299 7.50 7.22 11.97
C ASP A 299 6.20 7.91 11.52
N GLY A 300 5.41 8.39 12.47
CA GLY A 300 4.16 9.09 12.25
C GLY A 300 4.34 10.59 12.04
N VAL A 301 3.34 11.21 11.42
CA VAL A 301 3.31 12.68 11.28
C VAL A 301 2.90 13.37 12.59
N ARG A 302 3.36 14.62 12.76
CA ARG A 302 2.89 15.48 13.84
C ARG A 302 1.40 15.82 13.68
N MET A 303 0.54 15.18 14.48
CA MET A 303 -0.92 15.30 14.38
C MET A 303 -1.47 16.74 14.40
N GLY A 304 -0.90 17.64 15.20
CA GLY A 304 -1.41 19.01 15.30
C GLY A 304 -1.39 19.80 13.98
N ALA A 305 -0.45 19.48 13.08
CA ALA A 305 -0.41 20.09 11.75
C ALA A 305 -1.54 19.56 10.84
N LEU A 306 -1.86 18.26 10.94
CA LEU A 306 -3.02 17.68 10.26
C LEU A 306 -4.32 18.27 10.80
N GLU A 307 -4.51 18.28 12.11
CA GLU A 307 -5.72 18.79 12.77
C GLU A 307 -6.01 20.25 12.39
N SER A 308 -4.98 21.09 12.28
CA SER A 308 -5.13 22.48 11.83
C SER A 308 -5.60 22.57 10.38
N ALA A 309 -5.15 21.66 9.50
CA ALA A 309 -5.56 21.64 8.10
C ALA A 309 -7.00 21.14 7.92
N GLU A 310 -7.48 20.28 8.82
CA GLU A 310 -8.88 19.80 8.80
C GLU A 310 -9.87 20.94 9.00
N ASP A 311 -9.50 22.00 9.72
CA ASP A 311 -10.34 23.20 9.90
C ASP A 311 -10.50 24.01 8.59
N GLU A 312 -9.65 23.74 7.59
CA GLU A 312 -9.75 24.30 6.24
C GLU A 312 -10.29 23.29 5.20
N GLY A 313 -10.82 22.15 5.67
CA GLY A 313 -11.41 21.11 4.83
C GLY A 313 -10.39 20.21 4.11
N LEU A 314 -9.13 20.19 4.56
CA LEU A 314 -8.09 19.32 4.00
C LEU A 314 -7.74 18.21 4.98
N TYR A 315 -7.87 16.95 4.56
CA TYR A 315 -7.57 15.78 5.37
C TYR A 315 -6.43 14.98 4.74
N CYS A 316 -5.66 14.30 5.57
CA CYS A 316 -4.65 13.34 5.14
C CYS A 316 -4.98 11.97 5.71
N VAL A 317 -4.91 10.94 4.88
CA VAL A 317 -5.10 9.55 5.28
C VAL A 317 -3.96 8.68 4.76
N GLY A 318 -3.62 7.61 5.47
CA GLY A 318 -2.59 6.67 5.10
C GLY A 318 -1.91 5.99 6.29
N ASP A 319 -1.10 5.00 5.99
CA ASP A 319 -0.22 4.30 6.92
C ASP A 319 0.82 5.22 7.60
N TRP A 320 1.23 6.29 6.92
CA TRP A 320 2.19 7.26 7.43
C TRP A 320 1.61 8.24 8.45
N VAL A 321 0.29 8.32 8.56
CA VAL A 321 -0.34 9.13 9.59
C VAL A 321 -0.04 8.55 10.98
N PRO A 322 -0.32 7.26 11.26
CA PRO A 322 0.12 6.62 12.51
C PRO A 322 1.59 6.21 12.50
N GLY A 323 2.27 6.23 11.35
CA GLY A 323 3.67 5.81 11.22
C GLY A 323 3.87 4.31 11.15
N GLU A 324 2.84 3.57 10.76
CA GLU A 324 2.85 2.12 10.71
C GLU A 324 2.62 1.64 9.28
N GLY A 325 3.70 1.24 8.59
CA GLY A 325 3.71 0.74 7.21
C GLY A 325 3.02 -0.61 7.01
N ARG A 326 1.77 -0.74 7.47
CA ARG A 326 0.94 -1.94 7.39
C ARG A 326 -0.40 -1.63 6.75
N LEU A 327 -0.94 -2.59 6.01
CA LEU A 327 -2.21 -2.44 5.32
C LEU A 327 -3.38 -2.21 6.28
N HIS A 328 -3.43 -2.94 7.39
CA HIS A 328 -4.47 -2.75 8.41
C HIS A 328 -4.40 -1.34 9.03
N ALA A 329 -3.21 -0.78 9.23
CA ALA A 329 -3.02 0.55 9.78
C ALA A 329 -3.52 1.64 8.81
N ALA A 330 -3.27 1.49 7.50
CA ALA A 330 -3.83 2.37 6.48
C ALA A 330 -5.37 2.31 6.46
N LEU A 331 -5.96 1.11 6.47
CA LEU A 331 -7.40 0.91 6.49
C LEU A 331 -8.03 1.54 7.73
N LYS A 332 -7.48 1.23 8.92
CA LYS A 332 -7.90 1.81 10.19
C LYS A 332 -7.89 3.33 10.17
N ASN A 333 -6.78 3.93 9.74
CA ASN A 333 -6.67 5.39 9.65
C ASN A 333 -7.71 5.98 8.69
N GLY A 334 -8.00 5.30 7.58
CA GLY A 334 -9.08 5.66 6.66
C GLY A 334 -10.45 5.63 7.32
N LEU A 335 -10.77 4.54 8.04
CA LEU A 335 -12.03 4.42 8.78
C LEU A 335 -12.19 5.55 9.82
N GLU A 336 -11.19 5.74 10.68
CA GLU A 336 -11.23 6.75 11.75
C GLU A 336 -11.34 8.18 11.20
N THR A 337 -10.67 8.46 10.08
CA THR A 337 -10.75 9.78 9.44
C THR A 337 -12.09 9.98 8.73
N GLY A 338 -12.63 8.96 8.07
CA GLY A 338 -13.96 8.98 7.48
C GLY A 338 -15.04 9.27 8.52
N GLU A 339 -14.97 8.64 9.70
CA GLU A 339 -15.89 8.90 10.82
C GLU A 339 -15.74 10.32 11.37
N ARG A 340 -14.49 10.77 11.59
CA ARG A 340 -14.24 12.14 12.07
C ARG A 340 -14.80 13.18 11.09
N LEU A 341 -14.63 12.95 9.79
CA LEU A 341 -15.16 13.80 8.74
C LEU A 341 -16.69 13.75 8.70
N SER A 342 -17.32 12.57 8.80
CA SER A 342 -18.78 12.45 8.78
C SER A 342 -19.46 13.20 9.95
N TYR A 343 -18.81 13.32 11.12
CA TYR A 343 -19.34 14.12 12.23
C TYR A 343 -19.25 15.63 12.02
N ARG A 344 -18.40 16.10 11.09
CA ARG A 344 -18.24 17.52 10.77
C ARG A 344 -19.12 17.98 9.62
N LEU A 345 -19.65 17.06 8.81
CA LEU A 345 -20.55 17.29 7.67
C LEU A 345 -22.02 17.27 8.08
#